data_AF-A0A7G5MYP7-F1
#
_entry.id   AF-A0A7G5MYP7-F1
#
_cell.length_a   1.000
_cell.length_b   1.000
_cell.length_c   1.000
_cell.angle_alpha   90.00
_cell.angle_beta   90.00
_cell.angle_gamma   90.00
#
_symmetry.space_group_name_H-M   'P 1'
#
loop_
_entity.id
_entity.type
_entity.pdbx_description
1 polymer ?
#
loop_
_entity_poly.entity_id
_entity_poly.type
_entity_poly.pdbx_seq_one_letter_code
_entity_poly.pdbx_strand_id
1 'polypeptide(L)'
;MGLLDNFLAEKFIKKAGESTEYNINIMDEKGVIIASKDAERIGNFHEVAYWIIHGDEEIIDVPDGGKYLGVKPGVMLPIEHRGKRTGAIGVTGEPDEVRDIAKVMKFAIETMYEFES
;
A
#
# COMPACT_ATOMS: atom_id res chain seq x y z
N MET A 1 1.32 -18.32 -10.12
CA MET A 1 1.71 -16.90 -10.23
C MET A 1 1.13 -16.27 -8.98
N GLY A 2 1.96 -15.96 -7.99
CA GLY A 2 1.46 -15.40 -6.73
C GLY A 2 0.85 -14.03 -7.05
N LEU A 3 -0.44 -13.90 -6.81
CA LEU A 3 -1.06 -12.59 -6.61
C LEU A 3 -0.86 -12.24 -5.14
N LEU A 4 -0.77 -10.96 -4.80
CA LEU A 4 -0.82 -10.56 -3.40
C LEU A 4 -2.19 -10.98 -2.87
N ASP A 5 -2.23 -12.00 -2.01
CA ASP A 5 -3.49 -12.53 -1.51
C ASP A 5 -4.02 -11.67 -0.34
N ASN A 6 -5.34 -11.63 -0.19
CA ASN A 6 -6.00 -10.86 0.85
C ASN A 6 -5.58 -11.31 2.26
N PHE A 7 -5.33 -12.60 2.46
CA PHE A 7 -4.97 -13.16 3.76
C PHE A 7 -3.59 -12.67 4.24
N LEU A 8 -2.59 -12.63 3.36
CA LEU A 8 -1.26 -12.09 3.66
C LEU A 8 -1.35 -10.60 3.98
N ALA A 9 -2.06 -9.83 3.15
CA ALA A 9 -2.24 -8.40 3.32
C ALA A 9 -2.94 -8.05 4.64
N GLU A 10 -4.03 -8.77 4.98
CA GLU A 10 -4.74 -8.61 6.26
C GLU A 10 -3.87 -8.97 7.45
N LYS A 11 -3.13 -10.09 7.37
CA LYS A 11 -2.22 -10.54 8.42
C LYS A 11 -1.09 -9.53 8.63
N PHE A 12 -0.58 -8.92 7.56
CA PHE A 12 0.38 -7.84 7.64
C PHE A 12 -0.20 -6.61 8.32
N ILE A 13 -1.35 -6.10 7.86
CA ILE A 13 -1.99 -4.92 8.44
C ILE A 13 -2.28 -5.12 9.93
N LYS A 14 -2.72 -6.33 10.33
CA LYS A 14 -2.95 -6.66 11.74
C LYS A 14 -1.67 -6.53 12.57
N LYS A 15 -0.53 -7.03 12.10
CA LYS A 15 0.75 -6.97 12.83
C LYS A 15 1.40 -5.59 12.77
N ALA A 16 1.55 -5.03 11.57
CA ALA A 16 2.19 -3.75 11.34
C ALA A 16 1.38 -2.60 11.93
N GLY A 17 0.05 -2.69 11.86
CA GLY A 17 -0.86 -1.65 12.35
C GLY A 17 -0.88 -1.48 13.86
N GLU A 18 -0.47 -2.50 14.64
CA GLU A 18 -0.25 -2.39 16.09
C GLU A 18 1.01 -1.59 16.44
N SER A 19 1.95 -1.43 15.49
CA SER A 19 3.25 -0.80 15.72
C SER A 19 3.30 0.69 15.35
N THR A 20 2.21 1.25 14.83
CA THR A 20 2.17 2.65 14.38
C THR A 20 0.76 3.23 14.47
N GLU A 21 0.65 4.54 14.72
CA GLU A 21 -0.60 5.29 14.70
C GLU A 21 -1.10 5.54 13.26
N TYR A 22 -0.21 5.56 12.26
CA TYR A 22 -0.57 5.88 10.88
C TYR A 22 -1.52 4.84 10.28
N ASN A 23 -2.39 5.30 9.36
CA ASN A 23 -3.24 4.41 8.57
C ASN A 23 -2.45 3.82 7.39
N ILE A 24 -2.41 2.49 7.32
CA ILE A 24 -1.74 1.72 6.26
C ILE A 24 -2.83 1.07 5.41
N ASN A 25 -2.63 1.08 4.09
CA ASN A 25 -3.52 0.47 3.11
C ASN A 25 -2.69 -0.35 2.14
N ILE A 26 -3.21 -1.52 1.75
CA ILE A 26 -2.63 -2.39 0.74
C ILE A 26 -3.65 -2.57 -0.38
N MET A 27 -3.19 -2.42 -1.61
CA MET A 27 -4.00 -2.49 -2.82
C MET A 27 -3.53 -3.65 -3.69
N ASP A 28 -4.49 -4.32 -4.34
CA ASP A 28 -4.21 -5.33 -5.36
C ASP A 28 -3.75 -4.69 -6.69
N GLU A 29 -3.45 -5.53 -7.68
CA GLU A 29 -3.04 -5.11 -9.04
C GLU A 29 -4.07 -4.21 -9.75
N LYS A 30 -5.33 -4.18 -9.31
CA LYS A 30 -6.40 -3.36 -9.88
C LYS A 30 -6.55 -2.03 -9.15
N GLY A 31 -5.70 -1.74 -8.16
CA GLY A 31 -5.80 -0.54 -7.33
C GLY A 31 -6.96 -0.59 -6.33
N VAL A 32 -7.50 -1.78 -6.03
CA VAL A 32 -8.55 -1.96 -5.03
C VAL A 32 -7.92 -2.23 -3.67
N ILE A 33 -8.36 -1.52 -2.63
CA ILE A 33 -7.87 -1.71 -1.26
C ILE A 33 -8.34 -3.07 -0.75
N ILE A 34 -7.39 -4.00 -0.54
CA ILE A 34 -7.64 -5.35 -0.04
C ILE A 34 -7.38 -5.50 1.46
N ALA A 35 -6.56 -4.62 2.06
CA ALA A 35 -6.37 -4.57 3.50
C ALA A 35 -6.09 -3.13 3.95
N SER A 36 -6.64 -2.75 5.11
CA SER A 36 -6.51 -1.39 5.64
C SER A 36 -6.71 -1.39 7.15
N LYS A 37 -6.03 -0.49 7.86
CA LYS A 37 -6.36 -0.21 9.27
C LYS A 37 -7.72 0.49 9.42
N ASP A 38 -8.12 1.22 8.40
CA ASP A 38 -9.42 1.85 8.27
C ASP A 38 -10.32 0.90 7.46
N ALA A 39 -11.12 0.09 8.16
CA ALA A 39 -11.93 -0.98 7.55
C ALA A 39 -12.95 -0.45 6.54
N GLU A 40 -13.41 0.79 6.68
CA GLU A 40 -14.35 1.44 5.74
C GLU A 40 -13.74 1.65 4.35
N ARG A 41 -12.40 1.56 4.24
CA ARG A 41 -11.70 1.71 2.96
C ARG A 41 -11.63 0.43 2.15
N ILE A 42 -11.81 -0.74 2.77
CA ILE A 42 -11.64 -2.03 2.09
C ILE A 42 -12.70 -2.16 0.98
N GLY A 43 -12.25 -2.56 -0.22
CA GLY A 43 -13.09 -2.66 -1.41
C GLY A 43 -13.20 -1.37 -2.24
N ASN A 44 -12.72 -0.23 -1.73
CA ASN A 44 -12.70 1.02 -2.50
C ASN A 44 -11.53 1.04 -3.48
N PHE A 45 -11.75 1.65 -4.64
CA PHE A 45 -10.71 1.94 -5.62
C PHE A 45 -9.84 3.11 -5.16
N HIS A 46 -8.54 3.03 -5.42
CA HIS A 46 -7.55 4.04 -5.07
C HIS A 46 -6.75 4.46 -6.31
N GLU A 47 -7.06 5.64 -6.85
CA GLU A 47 -6.54 6.09 -8.15
C GLU A 47 -5.01 6.14 -8.23
N VAL A 48 -4.35 6.72 -7.22
CA VAL A 48 -2.87 6.79 -7.17
C VAL A 48 -2.23 5.39 -7.05
N ALA A 49 -2.94 4.42 -6.47
CA ALA A 49 -2.43 3.05 -6.38
C ALA A 49 -2.43 2.40 -7.77
N TYR A 50 -3.53 2.58 -8.51
CA TYR A 50 -3.63 2.10 -9.88
C TYR A 50 -2.50 2.67 -10.76
N TRP A 51 -2.20 3.97 -10.64
CA TRP A 51 -1.13 4.59 -11.40
C TRP A 51 0.25 4.01 -11.06
N ILE A 52 0.61 3.93 -9.78
CA ILE A 52 1.95 3.44 -9.42
C ILE A 52 2.15 1.96 -9.79
N ILE A 53 1.09 1.16 -9.79
CA ILE A 53 1.16 -0.25 -10.19
C ILE A 53 1.47 -0.40 -11.68
N HIS A 54 0.89 0.47 -12.52
CA HIS A 54 0.96 0.37 -13.99
C HIS A 54 1.97 1.34 -14.62
N GLY A 55 2.56 2.24 -13.84
CA GLY A 55 3.60 3.18 -14.25
C GLY A 55 5.01 2.68 -13.93
N ASP A 56 5.95 3.61 -13.95
CA ASP A 56 7.38 3.37 -13.66
C ASP A 56 7.83 4.06 -12.37
N GLU A 57 6.94 4.78 -11.69
CA GLU A 57 7.23 5.53 -10.49
C GLU A 57 7.52 4.60 -9.30
N GLU A 58 8.63 4.84 -8.60
CA GLU A 58 9.01 4.07 -7.41
C GLU A 58 8.33 4.57 -6.13
N ILE A 59 7.89 5.83 -6.14
CA ILE A 59 7.23 6.50 -5.03
C ILE A 59 6.36 7.63 -5.57
N ILE A 60 5.16 7.78 -5.02
CA ILE A 60 4.30 8.94 -5.26
C ILE A 60 3.96 9.58 -3.92
N ASP A 61 4.37 10.83 -3.74
CA ASP A 61 3.96 11.65 -2.62
C ASP A 61 2.62 12.33 -2.95
N VAL A 62 1.66 12.22 -2.03
CA VAL A 62 0.33 12.81 -2.16
C VAL A 62 0.16 13.85 -1.05
N PRO A 63 0.51 15.13 -1.29
CA PRO A 63 0.29 16.18 -0.29
C PRO A 63 -1.20 16.53 -0.13
N ASP A 64 -2.01 16.29 -1.17
CA ASP A 64 -3.45 16.54 -1.16
C ASP A 64 -4.18 15.41 -1.91
N GLY A 65 -4.96 14.62 -1.17
CA GLY A 65 -5.75 13.52 -1.71
C GLY A 65 -7.02 13.95 -2.43
N GLY A 66 -7.51 15.18 -2.21
CA GLY A 66 -8.80 15.65 -2.72
C GLY A 66 -8.89 15.76 -4.25
N LYS A 67 -7.75 15.64 -4.93
CA LYS A 67 -7.64 15.66 -6.40
C LYS A 67 -7.84 14.30 -7.06
N TYR A 68 -7.90 13.22 -6.27
CA TYR A 68 -7.89 11.86 -6.76
C TYR A 68 -8.97 11.01 -6.09
N LEU A 69 -9.52 10.05 -6.84
CA LEU A 69 -10.59 9.18 -6.37
C LEU A 69 -10.09 8.20 -5.30
N GLY A 70 -10.71 8.29 -4.11
CA GLY A 70 -10.46 7.36 -3.00
C GLY A 70 -9.12 7.57 -2.26
N VAL A 71 -8.44 8.70 -2.50
CA VAL A 71 -7.10 8.98 -1.99
C VAL A 71 -7.13 9.91 -0.77
N LYS A 72 -6.25 9.63 0.20
CA LYS A 72 -5.94 10.52 1.33
C LYS A 72 -4.47 10.97 1.21
N PRO A 73 -4.06 12.11 1.82
CA PRO A 73 -2.66 12.53 1.83
C PRO A 73 -1.75 11.44 2.40
N GLY A 74 -0.54 11.29 1.84
CA GLY A 74 0.38 10.23 2.24
C GLY A 74 1.43 9.90 1.20
N VAL A 75 2.01 8.71 1.35
CA VAL A 75 3.01 8.15 0.44
C VAL A 75 2.51 6.83 -0.10
N MET A 76 2.61 6.66 -1.43
CA MET A 76 2.29 5.43 -2.14
C MET A 76 3.56 4.80 -2.70
N LEU A 77 3.67 3.48 -2.57
CA LEU A 77 4.81 2.69 -3.04
C LEU A 77 4.30 1.43 -3.74
N PRO A 78 4.91 1.00 -4.86
CA PRO A 78 4.57 -0.28 -5.47
C PRO A 78 5.12 -1.42 -4.61
N ILE A 79 4.40 -2.54 -4.57
CA ILE A 79 4.87 -3.81 -4.01
C ILE A 79 5.38 -4.66 -5.16
N GLU A 80 6.64 -5.09 -5.08
CA GLU A 80 7.30 -5.85 -6.13
C GLU A 80 7.63 -7.27 -5.68
N HIS A 81 7.30 -8.24 -6.52
CA HIS A 81 7.68 -9.64 -6.32
C HIS A 81 8.16 -10.24 -7.63
N ARG A 82 9.38 -10.80 -7.62
CA ARG A 82 10.04 -11.39 -8.80
C ARG A 82 10.06 -10.45 -10.02
N GLY A 83 10.34 -9.17 -9.77
CA GLY A 83 10.44 -8.14 -10.81
C GLY A 83 9.09 -7.71 -11.42
N LYS A 84 7.97 -7.99 -10.74
CA LYS A 84 6.64 -7.54 -11.14
C LYS A 84 5.97 -6.76 -10.01
N ARG A 85 5.31 -5.66 -10.36
CA ARG A 85 4.43 -4.92 -9.44
C ARG A 85 3.15 -5.72 -9.24
N THR A 86 2.93 -6.25 -8.04
CA THR A 86 1.79 -7.12 -7.70
C THR A 86 0.70 -6.40 -6.90
N GLY A 87 0.94 -5.15 -6.55
CA GLY A 87 0.05 -4.31 -5.74
C GLY A 87 0.77 -3.04 -5.31
N ALA A 88 0.20 -2.34 -4.33
CA ALA A 88 0.80 -1.15 -3.75
C ALA A 88 0.53 -1.07 -2.24
N ILE A 89 1.39 -0.36 -1.52
CA ILE A 89 1.21 -0.03 -0.11
C ILE A 89 1.23 1.48 0.07
N GLY A 90 0.27 1.99 0.85
CA GLY A 90 0.12 3.41 1.13
C GLY A 90 0.06 3.69 2.63
N VAL A 91 0.84 4.69 3.08
CA VAL A 91 0.78 5.20 4.45
C VAL A 91 0.19 6.61 4.43
N THR A 92 -0.88 6.82 5.18
CA THR A 92 -1.60 8.10 5.26
C THR A 92 -0.92 9.05 6.24
N GLY A 93 -0.73 10.30 5.85
CA GLY A 93 -0.15 11.38 6.65
C GLY A 93 0.52 12.44 5.78
N GLU A 94 1.23 13.39 6.40
CA GLU A 94 2.06 14.33 5.64
C GLU A 94 3.22 13.57 4.96
N PRO A 95 3.45 13.74 3.63
CA PRO A 95 4.40 12.91 2.90
C PRO A 95 5.81 12.89 3.50
N ASP A 96 6.31 14.04 3.93
CA ASP A 96 7.66 14.13 4.51
C ASP A 96 7.77 13.45 5.88
N GLU A 97 6.68 13.28 6.62
CA GLU A 97 6.65 12.59 7.91
C GLU A 97 6.54 11.07 7.74
N VAL A 98 5.74 10.62 6.76
CA VAL A 98 5.41 9.18 6.62
C VAL A 98 6.27 8.43 5.61
N ARG A 99 7.11 9.12 4.84
CA ARG A 99 7.92 8.50 3.77
C ARG A 99 8.81 7.37 4.26
N ASP A 100 9.53 7.59 5.36
CA ASP A 100 10.49 6.59 5.84
C ASP A 100 9.80 5.35 6.41
N ILE A 101 8.71 5.53 7.17
CA ILE A 101 7.92 4.39 7.65
C ILE A 101 7.23 3.66 6.48
N ALA A 102 6.78 4.36 5.44
CA ALA A 102 6.20 3.74 4.25
C ALA A 102 7.20 2.81 3.54
N LYS A 103 8.46 3.24 3.40
CA LYS A 103 9.53 2.41 2.83
C LYS A 103 9.81 1.16 3.67
N VAL A 104 9.83 1.29 4.99
CA VAL A 104 9.99 0.16 5.91
C VAL A 104 8.81 -0.81 5.76
N MET A 105 7.58 -0.30 5.65
CA MET A 105 6.40 -1.13 5.45
C MET A 105 6.42 -1.87 4.11
N LYS A 106 6.84 -1.21 3.01
CA LYS A 106 7.09 -1.86 1.70
C LYS A 106 8.07 -3.03 1.86
N PHE A 107 9.23 -2.77 2.43
CA PHE A 107 10.25 -3.81 2.65
C PHE A 107 9.70 -4.99 3.47
N ALA A 108 8.94 -4.71 4.52
CA ALA A 108 8.38 -5.72 5.40
C ALA A 108 7.32 -6.60 4.70
N ILE A 109 6.39 -6.00 3.92
CA ILE A 109 5.38 -6.78 3.18
C ILE A 109 6.02 -7.59 2.06
N GLU A 110 6.99 -7.03 1.33
CA GLU A 110 7.71 -7.75 0.27
C GLU A 110 8.51 -8.94 0.83
N THR A 111 9.16 -8.74 1.99
CA THR A 111 9.87 -9.82 2.68
C THR A 111 8.91 -10.92 3.14
N MET A 112 7.78 -10.53 3.75
CA MET A 112 6.75 -11.49 4.18
C MET A 112 6.17 -12.24 2.98
N TYR A 113 5.99 -11.55 1.85
CA TYR A 113 5.49 -12.15 0.63
C TYR A 113 6.47 -13.13 0.01
N GLU A 114 7.77 -12.83 0.00
CA GLU A 114 8.81 -13.74 -0.49
C GLU A 114 8.87 -15.06 0.30
N PHE A 115 8.68 -15.02 1.63
CA PHE A 115 8.79 -16.21 2.50
C PHE A 115 7.49 -17.03 2.61
N GLU A 116 6.33 -16.45 2.33
CA GLU A 116 5.03 -17.16 2.39
C GLU A 116 4.53 -17.64 1.00
N SER A 117 5.27 -17.34 -0.10
CA SER A 117 4.90 -17.66 -1.49
C SER A 117 5.61 -18.86 -2.12
#